data_AF-A0A662PBG1-F1
#
_entry.id   AF-A0A662PBG1-F1
#
_cell.length_a   1.000
_cell.length_b   1.000
_cell.length_c   1.000
_cell.angle_alpha   90.00
_cell.angle_beta   90.00
_cell.angle_gamma   90.00
#
_symmetry.space_group_name_H-M   'P 1'
#
loop_
_entity.id
_entity.type
_entity.pdbx_description
1 polymer ?
#
loop_
_entity_poly.entity_id
_entity_poly.type
_entity_poly.pdbx_seq_one_letter_code
_entity_poly.pdbx_strand_id
1 'polypeptide(L)'
;MYNIVFIGFGVVGTGLAEILHNKKEYLKNKYDFEYNVLGICDLIKGSIYDASGLDLGKVLKLNKEKGKIIDYPAREKGLESVEMIKKPEVDIVVEVTPTNVKTGEPGLTHYRTALENKKHIVSTNKGAIALKYRELKEIADKNNVYLGFEGTVISGTPAINLATRDLAGCDIK
;
A
#
# COMPACT_ATOMS: atom_id res chain seq x y z
N MET A 1 -4.88 -7.14 14.59
CA MET A 1 -4.52 -7.76 13.29
C MET A 1 -5.07 -6.89 12.17
N TYR A 2 -4.21 -6.41 11.28
CA TYR A 2 -4.56 -5.48 10.20
C TYR A 2 -4.70 -6.20 8.85
N ASN A 3 -5.71 -5.83 8.07
CA ASN A 3 -5.96 -6.36 6.75
C ASN A 3 -5.42 -5.42 5.67
N ILE A 4 -4.48 -5.93 4.88
CA ILE A 4 -3.70 -5.15 3.91
C ILE A 4 -4.07 -5.59 2.50
N VAL A 5 -4.19 -4.62 1.59
CA VAL A 5 -4.22 -4.87 0.13
C VAL A 5 -3.09 -4.13 -0.58
N PHE A 6 -2.58 -4.71 -1.65
CA PHE A 6 -1.56 -4.12 -2.50
C PHE A 6 -2.16 -3.66 -3.82
N ILE A 7 -1.92 -2.41 -4.18
CA ILE A 7 -2.27 -1.83 -5.46
C ILE A 7 -0.96 -1.50 -6.18
N GLY A 8 -0.60 -2.36 -7.13
CA GLY A 8 0.72 -2.46 -7.72
C GLY A 8 1.55 -3.57 -7.07
N PHE A 9 2.10 -4.46 -7.89
CA PHE A 9 2.94 -5.57 -7.42
C PHE A 9 4.25 -5.67 -8.20
N GLY A 10 4.80 -4.52 -8.59
CA GLY A 10 6.13 -4.40 -9.20
C GLY A 10 7.27 -4.65 -8.20
N VAL A 11 8.43 -4.01 -8.44
CA VAL A 11 9.63 -4.17 -7.59
C VAL A 11 9.35 -3.80 -6.13
N VAL A 12 8.74 -2.62 -5.90
CA VAL A 12 8.45 -2.13 -4.54
C VAL A 12 7.41 -3.00 -3.84
N GLY A 13 6.28 -3.30 -4.51
CA GLY A 13 5.22 -4.13 -3.94
C GLY A 13 5.70 -5.55 -3.61
N THR A 14 6.48 -6.16 -4.50
CA THR A 14 7.10 -7.48 -4.26
C THR A 14 8.10 -7.42 -3.10
N GLY A 15 8.98 -6.41 -3.06
CA GLY A 15 9.96 -6.26 -1.99
C GLY A 15 9.32 -6.04 -0.62
N LEU A 16 8.23 -5.25 -0.54
CA LEU A 16 7.49 -5.10 0.70
C LEU A 16 6.81 -6.42 1.11
N ALA A 17 6.21 -7.16 0.17
CA ALA A 17 5.63 -8.47 0.45
C ALA A 17 6.67 -9.48 0.96
N GLU A 18 7.90 -9.45 0.42
CA GLU A 18 9.03 -10.26 0.91
C GLU A 18 9.43 -9.86 2.34
N ILE A 19 9.53 -8.55 2.63
CA ILE A 19 9.83 -8.06 3.98
C ILE A 19 8.77 -8.52 4.97
N LEU A 20 7.49 -8.35 4.62
CA LEU A 20 6.37 -8.80 5.44
C LEU A 20 6.48 -10.31 5.69
N HIS A 21 6.60 -11.12 4.63
CA HIS A 21 6.73 -12.57 4.75
C HIS A 21 7.90 -13.00 5.64
N ASN A 22 9.09 -12.44 5.41
CA ASN A 22 10.31 -12.83 6.11
C ASN A 22 10.37 -12.32 7.55
N LYS A 23 9.73 -11.18 7.84
CA LYS A 23 9.76 -10.54 9.17
C LYS A 23 8.47 -10.71 9.96
N LYS A 24 7.54 -11.57 9.54
CA LYS A 24 6.24 -11.75 10.19
C LYS A 24 6.33 -11.91 11.71
N GLU A 25 7.14 -12.88 12.18
CA GLU A 25 7.34 -13.12 13.62
C GLU A 25 8.04 -11.96 14.34
N TYR A 26 9.03 -11.33 13.69
CA TYR A 26 9.71 -10.17 14.25
C TYR A 26 8.78 -8.98 14.43
N LEU A 27 7.92 -8.71 13.45
CA LEU A 27 6.95 -7.62 13.48
C LEU A 27 5.91 -7.83 14.58
N LYS A 28 5.40 -9.05 14.73
CA LYS A 28 4.51 -9.45 15.82
C LYS A 28 5.19 -9.26 17.18
N ASN A 29 6.34 -9.91 17.40
CA ASN A 29 6.95 -9.98 18.73
C ASN A 29 7.51 -8.63 19.21
N LYS A 30 7.99 -7.78 18.29
CA LYS A 30 8.61 -6.51 18.66
C LYS A 30 7.66 -5.33 18.66
N TYR A 31 6.66 -5.31 17.77
CA TYR A 31 5.81 -4.15 17.54
C TYR A 31 4.32 -4.46 17.73
N ASP A 32 3.97 -5.67 18.17
CA ASP A 32 2.58 -6.16 18.22
C ASP A 32 1.85 -6.01 16.87
N PHE A 33 2.62 -6.06 15.78
CA PHE A 33 2.11 -5.84 14.44
C PHE A 33 1.81 -7.17 13.76
N GLU A 34 0.55 -7.57 13.84
CA GLU A 34 0.00 -8.70 13.10
C GLU A 34 -0.81 -8.21 11.90
N TYR A 35 -0.66 -8.88 10.76
CA TYR A 35 -1.35 -8.52 9.52
C TYR A 35 -1.75 -9.74 8.69
N ASN A 36 -2.76 -9.54 7.84
CA ASN A 36 -3.13 -10.41 6.74
C ASN A 36 -3.07 -9.64 5.43
N VAL A 37 -2.57 -10.26 4.37
CA VAL A 37 -2.69 -9.68 3.02
C VAL A 37 -3.91 -10.29 2.36
N LEU A 38 -4.96 -9.51 2.16
CA LEU A 38 -6.23 -9.99 1.60
C LEU A 38 -6.21 -9.99 0.07
N GLY A 39 -5.49 -9.04 -0.55
CA GLY A 39 -5.55 -8.86 -1.99
C GLY A 39 -4.33 -8.17 -2.57
N ILE A 40 -4.06 -8.49 -3.83
CA ILE A 40 -3.03 -7.87 -4.65
C ILE A 40 -3.64 -7.58 -6.02
N CYS A 41 -3.60 -6.33 -6.44
CA CYS A 41 -4.09 -5.84 -7.72
C CYS A 41 -2.90 -5.34 -8.56
N ASP A 42 -2.69 -5.89 -9.75
CA ASP A 42 -1.64 -5.44 -10.67
C ASP A 42 -2.09 -5.58 -12.12
N LEU A 43 -1.81 -4.56 -12.94
CA LEU A 43 -2.26 -4.48 -14.33
C LEU A 43 -1.69 -5.58 -15.23
N ILE A 44 -0.46 -6.05 -14.94
CA ILE A 44 0.25 -7.01 -15.79
C ILE A 44 0.16 -8.42 -15.17
N LYS A 45 0.33 -8.51 -13.86
CA LYS A 45 0.38 -9.79 -13.14
C LYS A 45 -1.01 -10.34 -12.81
N GLY A 46 -2.03 -9.49 -12.88
CA GLY A 46 -3.43 -9.77 -12.56
C GLY A 46 -3.79 -9.44 -11.11
N SER A 47 -5.09 -9.49 -10.83
CA SER A 47 -5.65 -9.19 -9.51
C SER A 47 -6.19 -10.44 -8.82
N ILE A 48 -5.87 -10.60 -7.53
CA ILE A 48 -6.33 -11.72 -6.69
C ILE A 48 -6.80 -11.19 -5.32
N TYR A 49 -7.86 -11.78 -4.77
CA TYR A 49 -8.40 -11.41 -3.46
C TYR A 49 -9.00 -12.62 -2.73
N ASP A 50 -8.74 -12.70 -1.43
CA ASP A 50 -9.35 -13.65 -0.51
C ASP A 50 -9.50 -12.99 0.88
N ALA A 51 -10.74 -12.83 1.34
CA ALA A 51 -11.04 -12.27 2.66
C ALA A 51 -10.49 -13.12 3.83
N SER A 52 -10.15 -14.40 3.58
CA SER A 52 -9.46 -15.25 4.56
C SER A 52 -7.93 -15.08 4.59
N GLY A 53 -7.38 -14.27 3.68
CA GLY A 53 -5.96 -13.98 3.56
C GLY A 53 -5.25 -14.83 2.51
N LEU A 54 -4.24 -14.23 1.88
CA LEU A 54 -3.37 -14.87 0.90
C LEU A 54 -2.12 -15.44 1.58
N ASP A 55 -1.67 -16.60 1.11
CA ASP A 55 -0.36 -17.13 1.47
C ASP A 55 0.72 -16.40 0.66
N LEU A 56 1.35 -15.40 1.28
CA LEU A 56 2.39 -14.60 0.65
C LEU A 56 3.55 -15.44 0.11
N GLY A 57 3.93 -16.53 0.78
CA GLY A 57 5.02 -17.39 0.32
C GLY A 57 4.68 -18.04 -1.03
N LYS A 58 3.46 -18.55 -1.17
CA LYS A 58 2.95 -19.11 -2.43
C LYS A 58 2.80 -18.04 -3.52
N VAL A 59 2.28 -16.86 -3.18
CA VAL A 59 2.14 -15.77 -4.15
C VAL A 59 3.50 -15.29 -4.66
N LEU A 60 4.47 -15.10 -3.76
CA LEU A 60 5.83 -14.68 -4.12
C LEU A 60 6.53 -15.74 -4.99
N LYS A 61 6.40 -17.03 -4.64
CA LYS A 61 6.91 -18.13 -5.46
C LYS A 61 6.31 -18.10 -6.87
N LEU A 62 4.99 -18.00 -6.98
CA LEU A 62 4.28 -17.94 -8.25
C LEU A 62 4.70 -16.72 -9.10
N ASN A 63 4.80 -15.56 -8.48
CA ASN A 63 5.25 -14.33 -9.11
C ASN A 63 6.68 -14.48 -9.66
N LYS A 64 7.58 -15.13 -8.92
CA LYS A 64 8.97 -15.38 -9.35
C LYS A 64 9.06 -16.38 -10.51
N GLU A 65 8.25 -17.44 -10.48
CA GLU A 65 8.29 -18.51 -11.48
C GLU A 65 7.61 -18.13 -12.80
N LYS A 66 6.46 -17.43 -12.72
CA LYS A 66 5.61 -17.18 -13.89
C LYS A 66 5.47 -15.70 -14.26
N GLY A 67 5.88 -14.78 -13.39
CA GLY A 67 5.64 -13.34 -13.59
C GLY A 67 4.16 -12.94 -13.56
N LYS A 68 3.26 -13.85 -13.16
CA LYS A 68 1.81 -13.61 -13.05
C LYS A 68 1.29 -14.19 -11.76
N ILE A 69 0.44 -13.45 -11.06
CA ILE A 69 -0.18 -13.89 -9.81
C ILE A 69 -1.61 -14.39 -9.99
N ILE A 70 -2.23 -14.12 -11.15
CA ILE A 70 -3.62 -14.53 -11.45
C ILE A 70 -3.86 -16.05 -11.37
N ASP A 71 -2.80 -16.85 -11.54
CA ASP A 71 -2.84 -18.31 -11.43
C ASP A 71 -3.01 -18.78 -9.98
N TYR A 72 -2.80 -17.92 -8.98
CA TYR A 72 -3.02 -18.26 -7.57
C TYR A 72 -4.50 -18.61 -7.34
N PRO A 73 -4.84 -19.67 -6.59
CA PRO A 73 -6.22 -20.11 -6.39
C PRO A 73 -6.97 -19.24 -5.35
N ALA A 74 -7.01 -17.93 -5.58
CA ALA A 74 -7.83 -17.00 -4.79
C ALA A 74 -9.32 -17.15 -5.11
N ARG A 75 -10.17 -16.81 -4.13
CA ARG A 75 -11.64 -16.83 -4.26
C ARG A 75 -12.15 -15.83 -5.28
N GLU A 76 -11.57 -14.64 -5.32
CA GLU A 76 -11.90 -13.59 -6.28
C GLU A 76 -10.66 -13.25 -7.12
N LYS A 77 -10.87 -13.01 -8.42
CA LYS A 77 -9.83 -12.72 -9.40
C LYS A 77 -10.30 -11.62 -10.35
N GLY A 78 -9.35 -10.85 -10.88
CA GLY A 78 -9.64 -9.81 -11.89
C GLY A 78 -10.39 -8.59 -11.35
N LEU A 79 -10.37 -8.37 -10.03
CA LEU A 79 -10.93 -7.17 -9.43
C LEU A 79 -10.18 -5.91 -9.88
N GLU A 80 -10.91 -4.83 -10.10
CA GLU A 80 -10.33 -3.50 -10.29
C GLU A 80 -9.79 -2.96 -8.97
N SER A 81 -8.79 -2.07 -9.05
CA SER A 81 -8.11 -1.52 -7.87
C SER A 81 -9.08 -0.82 -6.91
N VAL A 82 -10.00 -0.04 -7.45
CA VAL A 82 -11.01 0.70 -6.68
C VAL A 82 -11.98 -0.25 -5.97
N GLU A 83 -12.37 -1.35 -6.61
CA GLU A 83 -13.25 -2.35 -5.99
C GLU A 83 -12.55 -3.05 -4.83
N MET A 84 -11.28 -3.42 -5.01
CA MET A 84 -10.46 -4.02 -3.97
C MET A 84 -10.24 -3.07 -2.80
N ILE A 85 -9.95 -1.79 -3.07
CA ILE A 85 -9.79 -0.77 -2.03
C ILE A 85 -11.08 -0.62 -1.22
N LYS A 86 -12.26 -0.69 -1.84
CA LYS A 86 -13.55 -0.48 -1.16
C LYS A 86 -14.02 -1.66 -0.31
N LYS A 87 -13.37 -2.82 -0.38
CA LYS A 87 -13.74 -4.00 0.42
C LYS A 87 -13.80 -3.63 1.91
N PRO A 88 -14.88 -3.99 2.63
CA PRO A 88 -15.11 -3.56 4.01
C PRO A 88 -14.04 -4.08 4.97
N GLU A 89 -13.46 -5.25 4.70
CA GLU A 89 -12.46 -5.90 5.54
C GLU A 89 -11.08 -5.22 5.46
N VAL A 90 -10.83 -4.35 4.49
CA VAL A 90 -9.51 -3.74 4.27
C VAL A 90 -9.26 -2.59 5.23
N ASP A 91 -8.15 -2.64 5.96
CA ASP A 91 -7.73 -1.57 6.87
C ASP A 91 -6.65 -0.67 6.23
N ILE A 92 -5.73 -1.27 5.49
CA ILE A 92 -4.53 -0.61 4.96
C ILE A 92 -4.40 -0.87 3.46
N VAL A 93 -4.24 0.21 2.69
CA VAL A 93 -3.92 0.17 1.27
C VAL A 93 -2.44 0.48 1.08
N VAL A 94 -1.71 -0.45 0.47
CA VAL A 94 -0.35 -0.21 -0.04
C VAL A 94 -0.47 0.20 -1.50
N GLU A 95 -0.22 1.47 -1.81
CA GLU A 95 -0.32 1.99 -3.16
C GLU A 95 1.08 2.24 -3.73
N VAL A 96 1.48 1.43 -4.71
CA VAL A 96 2.83 1.43 -5.28
C VAL A 96 2.76 1.30 -6.80
N THR A 97 1.74 1.92 -7.41
CA THR A 97 1.59 1.94 -8.86
C THR A 97 2.57 2.93 -9.52
N PRO A 98 2.84 2.78 -10.83
CA PRO A 98 3.65 3.74 -11.56
C PRO A 98 3.15 5.18 -11.42
N THR A 99 4.09 6.11 -11.30
CA THR A 99 3.77 7.52 -11.09
C THR A 99 3.37 8.22 -12.38
N ASN A 100 2.26 8.97 -12.32
CA ASN A 100 1.93 10.01 -13.28
C ASN A 100 2.06 11.39 -12.63
N VAL A 101 3.09 12.14 -12.99
CA VAL A 101 3.33 13.47 -12.41
C VAL A 101 2.47 14.57 -13.04
N LYS A 102 1.81 14.30 -14.16
CA LYS A 102 0.95 15.29 -14.83
C LYS A 102 -0.44 15.35 -14.20
N THR A 103 -1.03 14.19 -13.96
CA THR A 103 -2.41 14.11 -13.44
C THR A 103 -2.50 13.50 -12.04
N GLY A 104 -1.47 12.76 -11.59
CA GLY A 104 -1.52 11.96 -10.37
C GLY A 104 -2.22 10.61 -10.54
N GLU A 105 -2.88 10.35 -11.67
CA GLU A 105 -3.68 9.14 -11.88
C GLU A 105 -2.86 7.93 -12.35
N PRO A 106 -3.24 6.69 -11.95
CA PRO A 106 -4.43 6.33 -11.15
C PRO A 106 -4.21 6.49 -9.63
N GLY A 107 -2.99 6.83 -9.19
CA GLY A 107 -2.65 6.97 -7.79
C GLY A 107 -3.61 7.89 -7.04
N LEU A 108 -3.90 9.07 -7.58
CA LEU A 108 -4.80 10.05 -6.96
C LEU A 108 -6.20 9.45 -6.68
N THR A 109 -6.77 8.70 -7.63
CA THR A 109 -8.00 7.94 -7.40
C THR A 109 -7.86 6.92 -6.27
N HIS A 110 -6.75 6.18 -6.20
CA HIS A 110 -6.50 5.23 -5.12
C HIS A 110 -6.41 5.91 -3.74
N TYR A 111 -5.68 7.03 -3.65
CA TYR A 111 -5.58 7.83 -2.42
C TYR A 111 -6.94 8.31 -1.94
N ARG A 112 -7.71 8.99 -2.80
CA ARG A 112 -9.05 9.47 -2.43
C ARG A 112 -9.95 8.31 -2.02
N THR A 113 -9.99 7.24 -2.82
CA THR A 113 -10.82 6.08 -2.53
C THR A 113 -10.48 5.48 -1.15
N ALA A 114 -9.20 5.27 -0.85
CA ALA A 114 -8.80 4.70 0.44
C ALA A 114 -9.20 5.62 1.61
N LEU A 115 -8.84 6.90 1.52
CA LEU A 115 -9.06 7.86 2.60
C LEU A 115 -10.55 8.14 2.83
N GLU A 116 -11.34 8.31 1.77
CA GLU A 116 -12.80 8.52 1.84
C GLU A 116 -13.53 7.30 2.42
N ASN A 117 -13.01 6.09 2.18
CA ASN A 117 -13.54 4.85 2.77
C ASN A 117 -12.93 4.53 4.14
N LYS A 118 -12.30 5.51 4.79
CA LYS A 118 -11.72 5.42 6.14
C LYS A 118 -10.68 4.31 6.27
N LYS A 119 -9.83 4.18 5.24
CA LYS A 119 -8.71 3.23 5.22
C LYS A 119 -7.39 3.99 5.30
N HIS A 120 -6.41 3.41 5.99
CA HIS A 120 -5.05 3.93 5.95
C HIS A 120 -4.46 3.71 4.56
N ILE A 121 -3.60 4.62 4.13
CA ILE A 121 -2.85 4.45 2.89
C ILE A 121 -1.37 4.74 3.11
N VAL A 122 -0.53 3.84 2.60
CA VAL A 122 0.92 4.02 2.53
C VAL A 122 1.36 3.87 1.08
N SER A 123 2.24 4.73 0.61
CA SER A 123 2.55 4.77 -0.82
C SER A 123 3.94 5.29 -1.16
N THR A 124 4.42 4.87 -2.33
CA THR A 124 5.62 5.39 -2.99
C THR A 124 5.30 6.19 -4.26
N ASN A 125 4.02 6.36 -4.60
CA ASN A 125 3.58 7.15 -5.75
C ASN A 125 3.59 8.64 -5.41
N LYS A 126 4.60 9.34 -5.94
CA LYS A 126 4.79 10.77 -5.71
C LYS A 126 3.80 11.68 -6.46
N GLY A 127 3.12 11.18 -7.49
CA GLY A 127 2.29 12.02 -8.37
C GLY A 127 1.10 12.63 -7.62
N ALA A 128 0.36 11.80 -6.88
CA ALA A 128 -0.78 12.26 -6.09
C ALA A 128 -0.37 13.22 -4.97
N ILE A 129 0.71 12.89 -4.24
CA ILE A 129 1.24 13.74 -3.16
C ILE A 129 1.72 15.08 -3.70
N ALA A 130 2.52 15.09 -4.76
CA ALA A 130 3.05 16.33 -5.34
C ALA A 130 1.96 17.29 -5.81
N LEU A 131 0.85 16.78 -6.34
CA LEU A 131 -0.22 17.60 -6.90
C LEU A 131 -1.30 17.97 -5.88
N LYS A 132 -1.60 17.08 -4.91
CA LYS A 132 -2.81 17.14 -4.09
C LYS A 132 -2.60 16.87 -2.60
N TYR A 133 -1.37 16.98 -2.08
CA TYR A 133 -1.06 16.69 -0.67
C TYR A 133 -2.03 17.33 0.33
N ARG A 134 -2.29 18.65 0.24
CA ARG A 134 -3.14 19.35 1.21
C ARG A 134 -4.55 18.76 1.27
N GLU A 135 -5.16 18.57 0.10
CA GLU A 135 -6.48 17.95 -0.03
C GLU A 135 -6.50 16.53 0.57
N LEU A 136 -5.52 15.70 0.21
CA LEU A 136 -5.43 14.33 0.71
C LEU A 136 -5.22 14.30 2.23
N LYS A 137 -4.41 15.21 2.77
CA LYS A 137 -4.17 15.31 4.22
C LYS A 137 -5.42 15.73 4.97
N GLU A 138 -6.19 16.68 4.44
CA GLU A 138 -7.47 17.11 5.02
C GLU A 138 -8.49 15.96 5.08
N ILE A 139 -8.59 15.15 4.02
CA ILE A 139 -9.46 13.96 4.01
C ILE A 139 -8.99 12.94 5.06
N ALA A 140 -7.67 12.69 5.12
CA ALA A 140 -7.09 11.76 6.08
C ALA A 140 -7.38 12.16 7.53
N ASP A 141 -7.21 13.45 7.85
CA ASP A 141 -7.46 13.99 9.18
C ASP A 141 -8.95 13.94 9.55
N LYS A 142 -9.82 14.33 8.62
CA LYS A 142 -11.28 14.27 8.82
C LYS A 142 -11.78 12.86 9.11
N ASN A 143 -11.16 11.85 8.47
CA ASN A 143 -11.53 10.45 8.63
C ASN A 143 -10.72 9.71 9.70
N ASN A 144 -9.81 10.40 10.40
CA ASN A 144 -8.91 9.84 11.41
C ASN A 144 -8.10 8.64 10.89
N VAL A 145 -7.53 8.78 9.69
CA VAL A 145 -6.71 7.75 9.05
C VAL A 145 -5.32 8.26 8.71
N TYR A 146 -4.34 7.36 8.76
CA TYR A 146 -2.96 7.67 8.40
C TYR A 146 -2.74 7.77 6.89
N LEU A 147 -1.99 8.80 6.49
CA LEU A 147 -1.48 9.05 5.15
C LEU A 147 0.05 8.96 5.17
N GLY A 148 0.62 7.83 4.75
CA GLY A 148 2.06 7.58 4.72
C GLY A 148 2.66 7.69 3.32
N PHE A 149 3.71 8.48 3.15
CA PHE A 149 4.34 8.72 1.84
C PHE A 149 5.86 8.82 1.89
N GLU A 150 6.51 8.21 2.89
CA GLU A 150 7.97 8.21 3.06
C GLU A 150 8.70 7.80 1.77
N GLY A 151 8.25 6.72 1.11
CA GLY A 151 8.88 6.21 -0.11
C GLY A 151 8.73 7.10 -1.35
N THR A 152 8.07 8.26 -1.25
CA THR A 152 7.97 9.23 -2.34
C THR A 152 9.20 10.14 -2.46
N VAL A 153 10.02 10.23 -1.40
CA VAL A 153 11.16 11.15 -1.28
C VAL A 153 12.40 10.38 -0.81
N ILE A 154 13.49 10.41 -1.59
CA ILE A 154 14.78 9.74 -1.27
C ILE A 154 14.62 8.21 -1.01
N SER A 155 13.64 7.58 -1.64
CA SER A 155 13.38 6.12 -1.57
C SER A 155 13.28 5.57 -0.15
N GLY A 156 14.31 4.84 0.33
CA GLY A 156 14.31 4.21 1.65
C GLY A 156 15.02 5.03 2.74
N THR A 157 15.56 6.20 2.39
CA THR A 157 16.24 7.06 3.37
C THR A 157 15.20 7.83 4.17
N PRO A 158 15.20 7.77 5.52
CA PRO A 158 14.27 8.56 6.32
C PRO A 158 14.42 10.05 6.03
N ALA A 159 13.38 10.67 5.51
CA ALA A 159 13.32 12.09 5.16
C ALA A 159 12.06 12.73 5.74
N ILE A 160 10.89 12.14 5.48
CA ILE A 160 9.60 12.66 5.94
C ILE A 160 9.45 12.47 7.45
N ASN A 161 9.70 11.26 7.97
CA ASN A 161 9.66 11.03 9.42
C ASN A 161 10.78 11.79 10.15
N LEU A 162 11.94 11.97 9.53
CA LEU A 162 13.01 12.77 10.11
C LEU A 162 12.53 14.21 10.34
N ALA A 163 11.93 14.84 9.31
CA ALA A 163 11.44 16.21 9.41
C ALA A 163 10.20 16.35 10.31
N THR A 164 9.24 15.44 10.20
CA THR A 164 7.92 15.59 10.83
C THR A 164 7.83 15.02 12.24
N ARG A 165 8.74 14.12 12.63
CA ARG A 165 8.75 13.49 13.96
C ARG A 165 10.04 13.78 14.71
N ASP A 166 11.17 13.41 14.14
CA ASP A 166 12.44 13.41 14.88
C ASP A 166 13.01 14.85 15.05
N LEU A 167 12.68 15.75 14.13
CA LEU A 167 13.02 17.18 14.17
C LEU A 167 11.79 18.09 14.41
N ALA A 168 10.70 17.57 14.98
CA ALA A 168 9.46 18.33 15.17
C ALA A 168 9.61 19.59 16.05
N GLY A 169 10.67 19.65 16.87
CA GLY A 169 11.01 20.83 17.68
C GLY A 169 11.95 21.83 17.00
N CYS A 170 12.34 21.60 15.74
CA CYS A 170 13.26 22.45 14.99
C CYS A 170 12.52 23.28 13.94
N ASP A 171 12.95 24.53 13.76
CA ASP A 171 12.54 25.37 12.63
C ASP A 171 13.41 25.05 11.41
N ILE A 172 12.90 24.22 10.50
CA ILE A 172 13.57 23.86 9.24
C ILE A 172 13.21 24.92 8.19
N LYS A 173 14.21 25.68 7.71
CA LYS A 173 14.07 26.71 6.67
C LYS A 173 14.50 26.20 5.30
#